data_AF-A0A6A4XC95-F1
#
_entry.id   AF-A0A6A4XC95-F1
#
_cell.length_a   1.000
_cell.length_b   1.000
_cell.length_c   1.000
_cell.angle_alpha   90.00
_cell.angle_beta   90.00
_cell.angle_gamma   90.00
#
_symmetry.space_group_name_H-M   'P 1'
#
loop_
_entity.id
_entity.type
_entity.pdbx_description
1 polymer ?
#
loop_
_entity_poly.entity_id
_entity_poly.type
_entity_poly.pdbx_seq_one_letter_code
_entity_poly.pdbx_strand_id
1 'polypeptide(L)'
;MAVRPLGSSVCLLAVLCAVFPCALADDAGAGTNDALGDLLALVNRAVREAVDPISAELRSQRGLLNDILGRLSSQDARTDQLSLRLDQLNAELGSQFTASNSSLRHLQSELDTALDSVISRLDSFGTRLEELAEIQQNATTGPRDCSELPSGSPSGVYLLRLGCCRSDPVEAFCDMETDGGGWTVFQRREDILPREDFYRNWTEYKDGFGDFTGEFWWGLEKLWLLTGTPGRRYELRVDLGDFDGEKRYAR
;
A
#
# COMPACT_ATOMS: atom_id res chain seq x y z
N MET A 1 33.17 -40.73 -42.76
CA MET A 1 34.17 -39.90 -43.46
C MET A 1 35.52 -40.14 -42.78
N ALA A 2 36.23 -41.18 -43.20
CA ALA A 2 37.32 -41.10 -44.17
C ALA A 2 38.64 -40.71 -43.48
N VAL A 3 39.23 -41.71 -42.81
CA VAL A 3 40.65 -41.76 -42.46
C VAL A 3 41.43 -41.70 -43.79
N ARG A 4 42.19 -40.64 -44.00
CA ARG A 4 43.11 -40.51 -45.14
C ARG A 4 44.42 -41.23 -44.81
N PRO A 5 44.87 -42.18 -45.65
CA PRO A 5 46.20 -42.74 -45.52
C PRO A 5 47.19 -41.85 -46.29
N LEU A 6 48.20 -41.32 -45.60
CA LEU A 6 49.49 -41.01 -46.25
C LEU A 6 50.33 -42.28 -46.04
N GLY A 7 50.55 -43.17 -47.01
CA GLY A 7 50.54 -42.95 -48.44
C GLY A 7 51.86 -42.33 -48.90
N SER A 8 53.00 -42.91 -48.53
CA SER A 8 54.23 -42.94 -49.34
C SER A 8 55.22 -43.94 -48.75
N SER A 9 54.85 -45.22 -48.86
CA SER A 9 55.81 -46.32 -48.94
C SER A 9 56.24 -46.40 -50.41
N VAL A 10 57.01 -45.44 -50.89
CA VAL A 10 57.70 -45.47 -52.19
C VAL A 10 58.98 -44.66 -52.02
N CYS A 11 60.12 -45.20 -52.45
CA CYS A 11 61.44 -44.57 -52.49
C CYS A 11 62.38 -44.62 -51.26
N LEU A 12 62.36 -45.67 -50.43
CA LEU A 12 63.59 -46.01 -49.65
C LEU A 12 64.45 -47.09 -50.32
N LEU A 13 63.89 -47.89 -51.24
CA LEU A 13 64.66 -48.84 -52.05
C LEU A 13 65.29 -48.21 -53.32
N ALA A 14 65.01 -46.93 -53.61
CA ALA A 14 65.55 -46.24 -54.77
C ALA A 14 66.86 -45.46 -54.50
N VAL A 15 67.27 -45.29 -53.23
CA VAL A 15 68.49 -44.55 -52.88
C VAL A 15 69.76 -45.42 -52.95
N LEU A 16 69.62 -46.75 -52.96
CA LEU A 16 70.76 -47.67 -53.05
C LEU A 16 71.24 -47.97 -54.49
N CYS A 17 70.52 -47.54 -55.53
CA CYS A 17 70.89 -47.81 -56.94
C CYS A 17 71.42 -46.61 -57.74
N ALA A 18 71.48 -45.40 -57.16
CA ALA A 18 71.87 -44.19 -57.89
C ALA A 18 73.33 -43.73 -57.66
N VAL A 19 74.12 -44.41 -56.83
CA VAL A 19 75.50 -43.98 -56.47
C VAL A 19 76.59 -44.91 -57.05
N PHE A 20 76.24 -45.91 -57.87
CA PHE A 20 77.21 -46.71 -58.61
C PHE A 20 76.96 -46.60 -60.12
N PRO A 21 77.80 -45.82 -60.82
CA PRO A 21 78.47 -46.38 -61.97
C PRO A 21 79.99 -46.30 -61.80
N CYS A 22 80.59 -47.44 -62.11
CA CYS A 22 82.01 -47.73 -62.28
C CYS A 22 82.92 -46.55 -62.66
N ALA A 23 83.97 -46.36 -61.87
CA ALA A 23 85.29 -45.97 -62.36
C ALA A 23 86.34 -46.74 -61.56
N LEU A 24 86.58 -47.99 -61.96
CA LEU A 24 87.80 -48.72 -61.68
C LEU A 24 88.74 -48.47 -62.87
N ALA A 25 89.88 -47.84 -62.63
CA ALA A 25 91.08 -47.99 -63.44
C ALA A 25 92.31 -47.59 -62.60
N ASP A 26 92.97 -48.62 -62.09
CA ASP A 26 94.41 -48.79 -61.84
C ASP A 26 95.26 -47.59 -61.39
N ASP A 27 95.74 -47.63 -60.13
CA ASP A 27 97.12 -48.05 -59.87
C ASP A 27 97.31 -48.46 -58.39
N ALA A 28 98.28 -49.34 -58.15
CA ALA A 28 98.44 -50.14 -56.96
C ALA A 28 99.01 -49.40 -55.73
N GLY A 29 98.44 -49.71 -54.55
CA GLY A 29 99.20 -49.84 -53.30
C GLY A 29 99.33 -48.60 -52.41
N ALA A 30 98.31 -48.29 -51.61
CA ALA A 30 98.45 -47.74 -50.26
C ALA A 30 97.08 -47.68 -49.55
N GLY A 31 97.05 -48.11 -48.28
CA GLY A 31 96.14 -47.56 -47.28
C GLY A 31 94.69 -48.05 -47.30
N THR A 32 94.41 -49.10 -46.52
CA THR A 32 93.08 -49.38 -45.95
C THR A 32 92.46 -48.19 -45.18
N ASN A 33 93.20 -47.10 -44.99
CA ASN A 33 92.82 -45.90 -44.26
C ASN A 33 92.08 -44.86 -45.14
N ASP A 34 92.30 -44.82 -46.46
CA ASP A 34 91.65 -43.81 -47.34
C ASP A 34 90.21 -44.19 -47.70
N ALA A 35 89.95 -45.47 -48.01
CA ALA A 35 88.59 -45.98 -48.24
C ALA A 35 87.70 -45.89 -46.98
N LEU A 36 88.30 -46.01 -45.79
CA LEU A 36 87.62 -45.84 -44.51
C LEU A 36 87.25 -44.37 -44.26
N GLY A 37 88.12 -43.42 -44.65
CA GLY A 37 87.88 -41.98 -44.57
C GLY A 37 86.74 -41.52 -45.48
N ASP A 38 86.69 -42.02 -46.71
CA ASP A 38 85.61 -41.71 -47.65
C ASP A 38 84.25 -42.28 -47.20
N LEU A 39 84.24 -43.51 -46.67
CA LEU A 39 83.04 -44.09 -46.05
C LEU A 39 82.56 -43.28 -44.85
N LEU A 40 83.48 -42.81 -43.99
CA LEU A 40 83.16 -41.95 -42.85
C LEU A 40 82.57 -40.60 -43.27
N ALA A 41 83.11 -39.99 -44.33
CA ALA A 41 82.58 -38.75 -44.90
C ALA A 41 81.18 -38.94 -45.50
N LEU A 42 80.95 -40.07 -46.18
CA LEU A 42 79.65 -40.43 -46.75
C LEU A 42 78.60 -40.68 -45.66
N VAL A 43 78.95 -41.46 -44.62
CA VAL A 43 78.09 -41.72 -43.47
C VAL A 43 77.76 -40.41 -42.73
N ASN A 44 78.76 -39.55 -42.48
CA ASN A 44 78.53 -38.26 -41.83
C ASN A 44 77.63 -37.33 -42.65
N ARG A 45 77.74 -37.35 -43.99
CA ARG A 45 76.85 -36.58 -44.87
C ARG A 45 75.43 -37.11 -44.82
N ALA A 46 75.25 -38.42 -44.97
CA ALA A 46 73.93 -39.06 -44.89
C ALA A 46 73.26 -38.86 -43.52
N VAL A 47 74.04 -38.92 -42.44
CA VAL A 47 73.56 -38.62 -41.08
C VAL A 47 73.12 -37.16 -40.96
N ARG A 48 73.88 -36.18 -41.48
CA ARG A 48 73.47 -34.76 -41.44
C ARG A 48 72.21 -34.51 -42.26
N GLU A 49 72.15 -35.02 -43.49
CA GLU A 49 70.98 -34.86 -44.36
C GLU A 49 69.71 -35.46 -43.73
N ALA A 50 69.83 -36.51 -42.91
CA ALA A 50 68.71 -37.08 -42.16
C ALA A 50 68.40 -36.33 -40.86
N VAL A 51 69.41 -35.88 -40.10
CA VAL A 51 69.26 -35.31 -38.75
C VAL A 51 68.92 -33.82 -38.78
N ASP A 52 69.52 -33.04 -39.69
CA ASP A 52 69.30 -31.60 -39.78
C ASP A 52 67.82 -31.22 -39.99
N PRO A 53 67.04 -31.84 -40.91
CA PRO A 53 65.63 -31.52 -41.07
C PRO A 53 64.80 -31.87 -39.83
N ILE A 54 65.10 -32.99 -39.16
CA ILE A 54 64.45 -33.38 -37.90
C ILE A 54 64.75 -32.35 -36.80
N SER A 55 66.01 -31.89 -36.71
CA SER A 55 66.43 -30.88 -35.73
C SER A 55 65.75 -29.52 -35.98
N ALA A 56 65.54 -29.15 -37.25
CA ALA A 56 64.86 -27.92 -37.63
C ALA A 56 63.37 -27.97 -37.28
N GLU A 57 62.70 -29.09 -37.56
CA GLU A 57 61.29 -29.30 -37.21
C GLU A 57 61.07 -29.26 -35.68
N LEU A 58 61.92 -29.93 -34.90
CA LEU A 58 61.85 -29.87 -33.43
C LEU A 58 62.04 -28.44 -32.89
N ARG A 59 62.94 -27.64 -33.49
CA ARG A 59 63.10 -26.21 -33.12
C ARG A 59 61.85 -25.40 -33.46
N SER A 60 61.24 -25.66 -34.62
CA SER A 60 59.99 -25.02 -35.05
C SER A 60 58.83 -25.36 -34.09
N GLN A 61 58.64 -26.63 -33.77
CA GLN A 61 57.62 -27.09 -32.83
C GLN A 61 57.81 -26.52 -31.42
N ARG A 62 59.05 -26.41 -30.94
CA ARG A 62 59.34 -25.76 -29.66
C ARG A 62 58.97 -24.27 -29.68
N GLY A 63 59.20 -23.58 -30.80
CA GLY A 63 58.76 -22.20 -31.00
C GLY A 63 57.24 -22.06 -30.93
N LEU A 64 56.51 -22.93 -31.63
CA LEU A 64 55.05 -22.98 -31.58
C LEU A 64 54.52 -23.27 -30.16
N LEU A 65 55.14 -24.20 -29.44
CA LEU A 65 54.76 -24.51 -28.07
C LEU A 65 54.92 -23.29 -27.15
N ASN A 66 56.03 -22.55 -27.28
CA ASN A 66 56.26 -21.35 -26.49
C ASN A 66 55.25 -20.24 -26.80
N ASP A 67 54.88 -20.06 -28.07
CA ASP A 67 53.83 -19.11 -28.47
C ASP A 67 52.47 -19.48 -27.85
N ILE A 68 52.08 -20.76 -27.95
CA ILE A 68 50.84 -21.26 -27.35
C ILE A 68 50.84 -21.05 -25.83
N LEU A 69 51.94 -21.36 -25.14
CA LEU A 69 52.07 -21.13 -23.70
C LEU A 69 51.92 -19.64 -23.35
N GLY A 70 52.50 -18.74 -24.14
CA GLY A 70 52.32 -17.30 -23.95
C GLY A 70 50.85 -16.86 -24.11
N ARG A 71 50.15 -17.40 -25.12
CA ARG A 71 48.72 -17.12 -25.33
C ARG A 71 47.84 -17.65 -24.19
N LEU A 72 48.13 -18.86 -23.71
CA LEU A 72 47.42 -19.45 -22.56
C LEU A 72 47.63 -18.64 -21.28
N SER A 73 48.86 -18.22 -20.99
CA SER A 73 49.16 -17.34 -19.85
C SER A 73 48.44 -16.00 -19.94
N SER A 74 48.38 -15.40 -21.14
CA SER A 74 47.62 -14.16 -21.35
C SER A 74 46.11 -14.36 -21.14
N GLN A 75 45.58 -15.52 -21.54
CA GLN A 75 44.17 -15.86 -21.35
C GLN A 75 43.82 -16.13 -19.89
N ASP A 76 44.73 -16.75 -19.14
CA ASP A 76 44.62 -16.98 -17.70
C ASP A 76 44.49 -15.65 -16.94
N ALA A 77 45.41 -14.70 -17.20
CA ALA A 77 45.36 -13.36 -16.61
C ALA A 77 44.06 -12.59 -16.93
N ARG A 78 43.51 -12.76 -18.15
CA ARG A 78 42.20 -12.18 -18.51
C ARG A 78 41.05 -12.81 -17.73
N THR A 79 41.12 -14.12 -17.48
CA THR A 79 40.11 -14.85 -16.72
C THR A 79 40.12 -14.39 -15.25
N ASP A 80 41.30 -14.22 -14.67
CA ASP A 80 41.47 -13.67 -13.31
C ASP A 80 40.90 -12.24 -13.21
N GLN A 81 41.21 -11.39 -14.19
CA GLN A 81 40.69 -10.02 -14.23
C GLN A 81 39.16 -9.99 -14.33
N LEU A 82 38.56 -10.89 -15.11
CA LEU A 82 37.11 -11.02 -15.22
C LEU A 82 36.48 -11.53 -13.91
N SER A 83 37.12 -12.48 -13.24
CA SER A 83 36.67 -12.97 -11.93
C SER A 83 36.64 -11.84 -10.90
N LEU A 84 37.71 -11.05 -10.80
CA LEU A 84 37.76 -9.91 -9.88
C LEU A 84 36.68 -8.86 -10.19
N ARG A 85 36.43 -8.59 -11.47
CA ARG A 85 35.38 -7.64 -11.86
C ARG A 85 33.99 -8.17 -11.54
N LEU A 86 33.76 -9.46 -11.69
CA LEU A 86 32.51 -10.10 -11.29
C LEU A 86 32.31 -10.01 -9.78
N ASP A 87 33.34 -10.28 -8.98
CA ASP A 87 33.29 -10.16 -7.52
C ASP A 87 33.00 -8.72 -7.08
N GLN A 88 33.64 -7.74 -7.70
CA GLN A 88 33.39 -6.32 -7.43
C GLN A 88 31.94 -5.93 -7.76
N LEU A 89 31.43 -6.34 -8.93
CA LEU A 89 30.05 -6.06 -9.32
C LEU A 89 29.04 -6.74 -8.40
N ASN A 90 29.32 -7.98 -7.96
CA ASN A 90 28.47 -8.70 -7.03
C ASN A 90 28.44 -8.02 -5.65
N ALA A 91 29.58 -7.52 -5.16
CA ALA A 91 29.65 -6.78 -3.91
C ALA A 91 28.90 -5.44 -4.00
N GLU A 92 29.06 -4.70 -5.10
CA GLU A 92 28.38 -3.43 -5.32
C GLU A 92 26.86 -3.63 -5.39
N LEU A 93 26.40 -4.60 -6.18
CA LEU A 93 24.98 -4.95 -6.28
C LEU A 93 24.41 -5.39 -4.94
N GLY A 94 25.16 -6.18 -4.16
CA GLY A 94 24.78 -6.58 -2.80
C GLY A 94 24.62 -5.38 -1.85
N SER A 95 25.54 -4.42 -1.90
CA SER A 95 25.44 -3.20 -1.08
C SER A 95 24.24 -2.32 -1.47
N GLN A 96 23.98 -2.15 -2.78
CA GLN A 96 22.79 -1.44 -3.24
C GLN A 96 21.49 -2.14 -2.82
N PHE A 97 21.43 -3.47 -2.94
CA PHE A 97 20.25 -4.24 -2.55
C PHE A 97 19.98 -4.12 -1.06
N THR A 98 21.01 -4.23 -0.22
CA THR A 98 20.87 -4.09 1.25
C THR A 98 20.43 -2.68 1.66
N ALA A 99 21.00 -1.65 1.03
CA ALA A 99 20.57 -0.26 1.23
C ALA A 99 19.11 -0.06 0.83
N SER A 100 18.71 -0.50 -0.37
CA SER A 100 17.34 -0.38 -0.87
C SER A 100 16.34 -1.14 0.02
N ASN A 101 16.68 -2.35 0.45
CA ASN A 101 15.86 -3.14 1.36
C ASN A 101 15.69 -2.46 2.74
N SER A 102 16.76 -1.84 3.26
CA SER A 102 16.67 -1.07 4.50
C SER A 102 15.73 0.14 4.38
N SER A 103 15.76 0.87 3.26
CA SER A 103 14.83 1.97 2.98
C SER A 103 13.39 1.49 2.88
N LEU A 104 13.14 0.36 2.21
CA LEU A 104 11.80 -0.23 2.13
C LEU A 104 11.26 -0.64 3.50
N ARG A 105 12.09 -1.24 4.36
CA ARG A 105 11.69 -1.57 5.74
C ARG A 105 11.39 -0.34 6.58
N HIS A 106 12.14 0.75 6.39
CA HIS A 106 11.86 2.02 7.05
C HIS A 106 10.51 2.58 6.61
N LEU A 107 10.25 2.63 5.31
CA LEU A 107 8.97 3.09 4.76
C LEU A 107 7.80 2.22 5.24
N GLN A 108 7.98 0.90 5.33
CA GLN A 108 6.98 0.00 5.88
C GLN A 108 6.66 0.35 7.34
N SER A 109 7.69 0.58 8.16
CA SER A 109 7.52 0.97 9.57
C SER A 109 6.82 2.32 9.74
N GLU A 110 7.12 3.29 8.86
CA GLU A 110 6.45 4.60 8.88
C GLU A 110 4.96 4.46 8.53
N LEU A 111 4.64 3.62 7.55
CA LEU A 111 3.25 3.36 7.17
C LEU A 111 2.47 2.66 8.29
N ASP A 112 3.06 1.66 8.93
CA ASP A 112 2.43 0.94 10.05
C ASP A 112 2.17 1.90 11.23
N THR A 113 3.15 2.75 11.56
CA THR A 113 3.02 3.77 12.62
C THR A 113 1.92 4.79 12.29
N ALA A 114 1.86 5.24 11.03
CA ALA A 114 0.83 6.16 10.57
C ALA A 114 -0.57 5.53 10.63
N LEU A 115 -0.68 4.26 10.26
CA LEU A 115 -1.94 3.52 10.30
C LEU A 115 -2.46 3.36 11.74
N ASP A 116 -1.60 2.99 12.69
CA ASP A 116 -1.96 2.90 14.12
C ASP A 116 -2.42 4.26 14.69
N SER A 117 -1.79 5.36 14.25
CA SER A 117 -2.22 6.71 14.64
C SER A 117 -3.62 7.05 14.12
N VAL A 118 -3.97 6.61 12.91
CA VAL A 118 -5.32 6.83 12.36
C VAL A 118 -6.34 5.93 13.06
N ILE A 119 -6.02 4.67 13.31
CA ILE A 119 -6.91 3.72 14.01
C ILE A 119 -7.24 4.23 15.41
N SER A 120 -6.23 4.66 16.18
CA SER A 120 -6.46 5.21 17.53
C SER A 120 -7.33 6.47 17.53
N ARG A 121 -7.20 7.34 16.52
CA ARG A 121 -8.09 8.49 16.34
C ARG A 121 -9.52 8.03 16.06
N LEU A 122 -9.72 7.03 15.18
CA LEU A 122 -11.05 6.48 14.89
C LEU A 122 -11.70 5.86 16.12
N ASP A 123 -10.97 5.11 16.94
CA ASP A 123 -11.48 4.56 18.21
C ASP A 123 -11.88 5.69 19.18
N SER A 124 -11.10 6.78 19.24
CA SER A 124 -11.45 7.94 20.06
C SER A 124 -12.71 8.67 19.57
N PHE A 125 -12.97 8.65 18.26
CA PHE A 125 -14.22 9.17 17.70
C PHE A 125 -15.39 8.21 17.99
N GLY A 126 -15.18 6.90 17.87
CA GLY A 126 -16.19 5.88 18.18
C GLY A 126 -16.68 5.98 19.62
N THR A 127 -15.76 6.05 20.59
CA THR A 127 -16.10 6.18 22.02
C THR A 127 -16.89 7.46 22.32
N ARG A 128 -16.55 8.58 21.67
CA ARG A 128 -17.33 9.83 21.79
C ARG A 128 -18.71 9.73 21.16
N LEU A 129 -18.86 9.02 20.05
CA LEU A 129 -20.16 8.79 19.42
C LEU A 129 -21.04 7.89 20.29
N GLU A 130 -20.47 6.88 20.94
CA GLU A 130 -21.17 6.05 21.92
C GLU A 130 -21.65 6.88 23.13
N GLU A 131 -20.80 7.76 23.67
CA GLU A 131 -21.17 8.68 24.76
C GLU A 131 -22.32 9.65 24.35
N LEU A 132 -22.30 10.16 23.11
CA LEU A 132 -23.38 11.00 22.60
C LEU A 132 -24.70 10.21 22.37
N ALA A 133 -24.60 8.94 21.98
CA ALA A 133 -25.77 8.08 21.80
C ALA A 133 -26.48 7.79 23.13
N GLU A 134 -25.73 7.62 24.22
CA GLU A 134 -26.29 7.44 25.56
C GLU A 134 -27.01 8.71 26.08
N ILE A 135 -26.50 9.90 25.75
CA ILE A 135 -27.16 11.17 26.08
C ILE A 135 -28.52 11.30 25.37
N GLN A 136 -28.64 10.79 24.14
CA GLN A 136 -29.89 10.80 23.38
C GLN A 136 -30.97 9.91 24.05
N GLN A 137 -30.59 8.74 24.58
CA GLN A 137 -31.53 7.78 25.19
C GLN A 137 -32.01 8.22 26.58
N ASN A 138 -31.18 8.94 27.35
CA ASN A 138 -31.58 9.42 28.67
C ASN A 138 -32.40 10.73 28.61
N ALA A 139 -32.33 11.46 27.49
CA ALA A 139 -33.14 12.65 27.23
C ALA A 139 -34.61 12.33 26.90
N THR A 140 -34.94 11.10 26.51
CA THR A 140 -36.26 10.65 26.06
C THR A 140 -37.21 10.14 27.16
N THR A 141 -36.93 10.40 28.44
CA THR A 141 -37.72 9.86 29.57
C THR A 141 -39.06 10.57 29.84
N GLY A 142 -39.59 11.39 28.92
CA GLY A 142 -40.89 12.05 29.07
C GLY A 142 -41.49 12.47 27.73
N PRO A 143 -42.81 12.75 27.70
CA PRO A 143 -43.51 13.17 26.49
C PRO A 143 -42.95 14.52 25.99
N ARG A 144 -42.76 14.65 24.69
CA ARG A 144 -42.30 15.92 24.07
C ARG A 144 -43.41 16.94 23.93
N ASP A 145 -44.63 16.46 23.74
CA ASP A 145 -45.85 17.24 23.65
C ASP A 145 -47.03 16.41 24.17
N CYS A 146 -48.22 17.03 24.23
CA CYS A 146 -49.40 16.36 24.77
C CYS A 146 -49.90 15.20 23.91
N SER A 147 -49.50 15.12 22.63
CA SER A 147 -49.89 14.01 21.73
C SER A 147 -49.17 12.70 22.05
N GLU A 148 -48.06 12.76 22.81
CA GLU A 148 -47.30 11.59 23.25
C GLU A 148 -47.76 11.04 24.60
N LEU A 149 -48.77 11.66 25.22
CA LEU A 149 -49.34 11.14 26.46
C LEU A 149 -50.07 9.81 26.24
N PRO A 150 -50.07 8.90 27.23
CA PRO A 150 -50.80 7.64 27.12
C PRO A 150 -52.29 7.87 26.81
N SER A 151 -52.88 7.00 25.99
CA SER A 151 -54.31 7.05 25.69
C SER A 151 -55.15 6.95 26.96
N GLY A 152 -56.16 7.83 27.09
CA GLY A 152 -56.98 7.92 28.30
C GLY A 152 -56.40 8.78 29.42
N SER A 153 -55.27 9.47 29.18
CA SER A 153 -54.80 10.51 30.10
C SER A 153 -55.84 11.63 30.23
N PRO A 154 -56.16 12.11 31.44
CA PRO A 154 -57.10 13.22 31.63
C PRO A 154 -56.50 14.55 31.16
N SER A 155 -57.36 15.54 30.88
CA SER A 155 -56.89 16.92 30.69
C SER A 155 -56.26 17.46 31.98
N GLY A 156 -55.15 18.18 31.88
CA GLY A 156 -54.42 18.68 33.05
C GLY A 156 -53.03 19.20 32.75
N VAL A 157 -52.27 19.54 33.79
CA VAL A 157 -50.89 20.02 33.67
C VAL A 157 -49.92 18.84 33.67
N TYR A 158 -49.05 18.80 32.68
CA TYR A 158 -48.02 17.77 32.49
C TYR A 158 -46.64 18.39 32.32
N LEU A 159 -45.61 17.62 32.67
CA LEU A 159 -44.22 17.96 32.40
C LEU A 159 -43.82 17.45 31.01
N LEU A 160 -43.53 18.39 30.11
CA LEU A 160 -43.10 18.12 28.74
C LEU A 160 -41.60 18.35 28.60
N ARG A 161 -40.95 17.55 27.75
CA ARG A 161 -39.53 17.72 27.41
C ARG A 161 -39.38 18.32 26.02
N LEU A 162 -39.30 19.65 25.95
CA LEU A 162 -39.15 20.38 24.69
C LEU A 162 -37.70 20.36 24.20
N GLY A 163 -37.50 20.25 22.88
CA GLY A 163 -36.16 20.29 22.27
C GLY A 163 -35.36 18.99 22.43
N CYS A 164 -34.06 19.06 22.16
CA CYS A 164 -33.15 17.91 22.28
C CYS A 164 -32.18 18.07 23.46
N CYS A 165 -31.93 16.94 24.14
CA CYS A 165 -30.81 16.71 25.06
C CYS A 165 -30.65 17.74 26.20
N ARG A 166 -31.15 17.37 27.40
CA ARG A 166 -30.91 18.05 28.70
C ARG A 166 -31.64 19.39 28.94
N SER A 167 -32.68 19.71 28.18
CA SER A 167 -33.62 20.76 28.62
C SER A 167 -34.38 20.28 29.86
N ASP A 168 -34.52 21.18 30.84
CA ASP A 168 -35.37 20.91 32.00
C ASP A 168 -36.82 20.73 31.52
N PRO A 169 -37.57 19.76 32.09
CA PRO A 169 -38.99 19.62 31.77
C PRO A 169 -39.74 20.91 32.08
N VAL A 170 -40.67 21.27 31.22
CA VAL A 170 -41.53 22.44 31.39
C VAL A 170 -42.97 22.01 31.58
N GLU A 171 -43.70 22.71 32.44
CA GLU A 171 -45.12 22.48 32.61
C GLU A 171 -45.90 23.00 31.40
N ALA A 172 -46.93 22.27 30.99
CA ALA A 172 -47.89 22.69 29.99
C ALA A 172 -49.27 22.10 30.30
N PHE A 173 -50.32 22.83 29.96
CA PHE A 173 -51.67 22.29 30.02
C PHE A 173 -51.96 21.46 28.75
N CYS A 174 -52.34 20.20 28.96
CA CYS A 174 -52.78 19.28 27.93
C CYS A 174 -54.30 19.16 27.94
N ASP A 175 -54.93 19.49 26.82
CA ASP A 175 -56.33 19.14 26.56
C ASP A 175 -56.36 17.77 25.85
N MET A 176 -56.87 16.78 26.57
CA MET A 176 -56.96 15.38 26.15
C MET A 176 -58.39 14.98 25.76
N GLU A 177 -59.31 15.93 25.68
CA GLU A 177 -60.74 15.69 25.43
C GLU A 177 -61.20 16.27 24.09
N THR A 178 -60.80 17.51 23.77
CA THR A 178 -61.26 18.22 22.57
C THR A 178 -60.71 17.57 21.30
N ASP A 179 -61.58 17.27 20.32
CA ASP A 179 -61.20 16.79 18.98
C ASP A 179 -60.24 15.57 19.00
N GLY A 180 -60.43 14.67 19.96
CA GLY A 180 -59.59 13.47 20.13
C GLY A 180 -58.38 13.66 21.06
N GLY A 181 -58.17 14.86 21.60
CA GLY A 181 -57.15 15.17 22.59
C GLY A 181 -55.74 15.32 22.01
N GLY A 182 -54.75 15.42 22.90
CA GLY A 182 -53.34 15.59 22.53
C GLY A 182 -52.94 17.05 22.26
N TRP A 183 -53.79 18.00 22.65
CA TRP A 183 -53.55 19.42 22.41
C TRP A 183 -52.71 20.04 23.51
N THR A 184 -51.56 20.62 23.15
CA THR A 184 -50.79 21.48 24.05
C THR A 184 -51.35 22.89 24.01
N VAL A 185 -51.99 23.32 25.10
CA VAL A 185 -52.62 24.64 25.20
C VAL A 185 -51.55 25.67 25.55
N PHE A 186 -51.31 26.63 24.65
CA PHE A 186 -50.29 27.67 24.85
C PHE A 186 -50.88 29.03 25.27
N GLN A 187 -52.19 29.21 25.16
CA GLN A 187 -52.88 30.43 25.58
C GLN A 187 -54.31 30.08 25.98
N ARG A 188 -54.80 30.65 27.09
CA ARG A 188 -56.19 30.56 27.52
C ARG A 188 -56.70 31.92 28.00
N ARG A 189 -57.86 32.35 27.48
CA ARG A 189 -58.68 33.47 27.96
C ARG A 189 -60.06 32.95 28.31
N GLU A 190 -60.48 33.14 29.55
CA GLU A 190 -61.78 32.68 30.03
C GLU A 190 -62.25 33.60 31.17
N ASP A 191 -63.55 33.61 31.47
CA ASP A 191 -64.12 34.42 32.55
C ASP A 191 -63.94 33.72 33.92
N ILE A 192 -62.69 33.39 34.24
CA ILE A 192 -62.27 32.76 35.50
C ILE A 192 -61.55 33.81 36.34
N LEU A 193 -61.92 33.92 37.63
CA LEU A 193 -61.27 34.85 38.57
C LEU A 193 -60.16 34.14 39.37
N PRO A 194 -58.99 34.80 39.56
CA PRO A 194 -58.63 36.12 39.07
C PRO A 194 -58.31 36.12 37.56
N ARG A 195 -58.63 37.22 36.89
CA ARG A 195 -58.26 37.45 35.48
C ARG A 195 -56.79 37.82 35.38
N GLU A 196 -56.16 37.45 34.28
CA GLU A 196 -54.74 37.71 34.03
C GLU A 196 -54.57 38.97 33.18
N ASP A 197 -53.54 39.77 33.47
CA ASP A 197 -53.19 40.94 32.66
C ASP A 197 -52.32 40.51 31.47
N PHE A 198 -52.79 40.76 30.25
CA PHE A 198 -52.06 40.46 29.02
C PHE A 198 -51.28 41.69 28.48
N TYR A 199 -51.38 42.85 29.13
CA TYR A 199 -50.57 44.02 28.77
C TYR A 199 -49.16 43.91 29.36
N ARG A 200 -48.38 42.98 28.82
CA ARG A 200 -47.06 42.58 29.33
C ARG A 200 -45.91 43.00 28.42
N ASN A 201 -44.70 43.04 28.97
CA ASN A 201 -43.49 43.36 28.20
C ASN A 201 -42.96 42.15 27.40
N TRP A 202 -41.93 42.38 26.57
CA TRP A 202 -41.34 41.33 25.72
C TRP A 202 -40.81 40.12 26.51
N THR A 203 -40.10 40.37 27.61
CA THR A 203 -39.52 39.30 28.43
C THR A 203 -40.62 38.42 29.01
N GLU A 204 -41.70 39.01 29.50
CA GLU A 204 -42.86 38.25 30.01
C GLU A 204 -43.54 37.43 28.90
N TYR A 205 -43.67 37.97 27.68
CA TYR A 205 -44.17 37.18 26.55
C TYR A 205 -43.21 36.07 26.09
N LYS A 206 -41.90 36.30 26.21
CA LYS A 206 -40.87 35.29 25.93
C LYS A 206 -40.98 34.13 26.91
N ASP A 207 -41.06 34.45 28.20
CA ASP A 207 -40.98 33.49 29.30
C ASP A 207 -42.33 32.84 29.62
N GLY A 208 -43.44 33.55 29.45
CA GLY A 208 -44.78 33.11 29.85
C GLY A 208 -45.27 33.78 31.14
N PHE A 209 -46.58 33.84 31.32
CA PHE A 209 -47.25 34.42 32.49
C PHE A 209 -48.65 33.84 32.70
N GLY A 210 -49.24 34.08 33.87
CA GLY A 210 -50.54 33.55 34.29
C GLY A 210 -50.47 32.18 34.95
N ASP A 211 -51.63 31.54 35.11
CA ASP A 211 -51.78 30.27 35.84
C ASP A 211 -52.59 29.26 35.01
N PHE A 212 -52.15 28.00 34.97
CA PHE A 212 -52.81 26.94 34.19
C PHE A 212 -54.23 26.60 34.66
N THR A 213 -54.59 26.96 35.90
CA THR A 213 -55.96 26.86 36.44
C THR A 213 -56.87 28.00 36.01
N GLY A 214 -56.33 29.05 35.39
CA GLY A 214 -57.08 30.22 34.90
C GLY A 214 -56.61 30.67 33.52
N GLU A 215 -56.40 31.98 33.37
CA GLU A 215 -55.87 32.59 32.14
C GLU A 215 -54.33 32.54 32.15
N PHE A 216 -53.74 32.20 30.99
CA PHE A 216 -52.28 32.16 30.87
C PHE A 216 -51.77 32.35 29.43
N TRP A 217 -50.49 32.66 29.35
CA TRP A 217 -49.65 32.62 28.15
C TRP A 217 -48.43 31.74 28.42
N TRP A 218 -48.26 30.67 27.66
CA TRP A 218 -47.26 29.65 27.95
C TRP A 218 -45.81 30.11 27.72
N GLY A 219 -45.60 31.07 26.79
CA GLY A 219 -44.29 31.66 26.49
C GLY A 219 -43.79 31.36 25.08
N LEU A 220 -43.25 32.39 24.41
CA LEU A 220 -42.74 32.27 23.02
C LEU A 220 -41.54 31.34 22.91
N GLU A 221 -40.66 31.29 23.92
CA GLU A 221 -39.50 30.40 23.88
C GLU A 221 -39.92 28.93 23.89
N LYS A 222 -40.94 28.59 24.70
CA LYS A 222 -41.51 27.23 24.75
C LYS A 222 -42.21 26.87 23.44
N LEU A 223 -43.00 27.79 22.89
CA LEU A 223 -43.64 27.64 21.57
C LEU A 223 -42.62 27.41 20.45
N TRP A 224 -41.54 28.18 20.43
CA TRP A 224 -40.46 28.05 19.45
C TRP A 224 -39.75 26.70 19.58
N LEU A 225 -39.43 26.26 20.80
CA LEU A 225 -38.82 24.95 21.05
C LEU A 225 -39.74 23.79 20.63
N LEU A 226 -41.04 23.89 20.91
CA LEU A 226 -42.04 22.90 20.52
C LEU A 226 -42.10 22.77 19.00
N THR A 227 -42.36 23.89 18.31
CA THR A 227 -42.61 23.93 16.87
C THR A 227 -41.34 23.80 16.01
N GLY A 228 -40.16 24.07 16.58
CA GLY A 228 -38.86 23.92 15.93
C GLY A 228 -38.30 22.50 15.91
N THR A 229 -39.01 21.52 16.49
CA THR A 229 -38.52 20.13 16.60
C THR A 229 -38.43 19.46 15.21
N PRO A 230 -37.23 19.02 14.76
CA PRO A 230 -37.06 18.40 13.44
C PRO A 230 -37.93 17.15 13.26
N GLY A 231 -38.56 17.03 12.09
CA GLY A 231 -39.38 15.87 11.74
C GLY A 231 -40.80 15.86 12.34
N ARG A 232 -41.17 16.88 13.13
CA ARG A 232 -42.55 17.07 13.61
C ARG A 232 -43.23 18.20 12.84
N ARG A 233 -44.55 18.10 12.71
CA ARG A 233 -45.42 19.13 12.17
C ARG A 233 -46.55 19.34 13.14
N TYR A 234 -46.90 20.60 13.38
CA TYR A 234 -47.98 20.98 14.28
C TYR A 234 -49.09 21.66 13.47
N GLU A 235 -50.32 21.42 13.88
CA GLU A 235 -51.47 22.24 13.48
C GLU A 235 -51.86 23.16 14.63
N LEU A 236 -52.44 24.31 14.29
CA LEU A 236 -52.92 25.28 15.26
C LEU A 236 -54.44 25.26 15.26
N ARG A 237 -55.02 25.18 16.45
CA ARG A 237 -56.46 25.33 16.65
C ARG A 237 -56.73 26.53 17.57
N VAL A 238 -57.73 27.33 17.22
CA VAL A 238 -58.19 28.47 18.02
C VAL A 238 -59.67 28.33 18.27
N ASP A 239 -60.07 28.14 19.52
CA ASP A 239 -61.45 28.10 19.98
C ASP A 239 -61.84 29.47 20.57
N LEU A 240 -62.97 30.02 20.11
CA LEU A 240 -63.52 31.30 20.58
C LEU A 240 -64.98 31.09 21.02
N GLY A 241 -65.36 31.76 22.12
CA GLY A 241 -66.74 31.84 22.60
C GLY A 241 -67.21 33.30 22.63
N ASP A 242 -68.48 33.54 22.31
CA ASP A 242 -69.12 34.84 22.52
C ASP A 242 -69.81 34.93 23.90
N PHE A 243 -70.35 36.12 24.20
CA PHE A 243 -71.05 36.38 25.47
C PHE A 243 -72.42 35.70 25.57
N ASP A 244 -72.97 35.23 24.45
CA ASP A 244 -74.23 34.50 24.37
C ASP A 244 -74.03 32.98 24.52
N GLY A 245 -72.76 32.53 24.63
CA GLY A 245 -72.37 31.15 24.88
C GLY A 245 -72.11 30.32 23.61
N GLU A 246 -72.18 30.93 22.41
CA GLU A 246 -71.84 30.24 21.17
C GLU A 246 -70.33 30.06 21.05
N LYS A 247 -69.90 28.82 20.78
CA LYS A 247 -68.49 28.47 20.56
C LYS A 247 -68.22 28.11 19.10
N ARG A 248 -67.08 28.56 18.57
CA ARG A 248 -66.58 28.26 17.22
C ARG A 248 -65.07 28.03 17.27
N TYR A 249 -64.53 27.33 16.28
CA TYR A 249 -63.10 27.09 16.17
C TYR A 249 -62.58 27.28 14.74
N ALA A 250 -61.28 27.53 14.62
CA ALA A 250 -60.53 27.53 13.36
C ALA A 250 -59.27 26.67 13.50
N ARG A 251 -58.92 25.94 12.44
CA ARG A 251 -57.68 25.17 12.31
C ARG A 251 -57.15 25.20 10.88
#